data_AF-A0A7Y4UA23-F1
#
_entry.id   AF-A0A7Y4UA23-F1
#
_cell.length_a   1.000
_cell.length_b   1.000
_cell.length_c   1.000
_cell.angle_alpha   90.00
_cell.angle_beta   90.00
_cell.angle_gamma   90.00
#
_symmetry.space_group_name_H-M   'P 1'
#
loop_
_entity.id
_entity.type
_entity.pdbx_description
1 polymer ?
#
loop_
_entity_poly.entity_id
_entity_poly.type
_entity_poly.pdbx_seq_one_letter_code
_entity_poly.pdbx_strand_id
1 'polypeptide(L)'
;AHDRVKRLRAPDSVRLSEATALLKSEGFAREADALAQAAYERQLALNQVTMPALAELARLAWARNDAAAARQWLALLVKLGDAATRATALAELAALAAIKARVVADPLIATPEESFEVPLADALRLAAEYSATYGQYDEALGYRQRLLALHPADESTRLEMARLLIAKSQPQAAGEALAAVLTDRQSLRAARWQAMWLADELETNRGALWQTLWARWQAGALRDAEMQQALAALAKGERVSGATGSAVFQLWQANGALPPLIEASVKDVSANAAWIVPELRWALIRSYAAQQQAGAALRLSDRDTRLNGAAVDLVALREAVPPEAEVKVTGLMALPLRVERARAAERVAALRALSQMAEQVEAFDRAANYEAARLALTADVAERAAALQRIEAMLARAKQRKEAAVLRYAINERPLS
;
A
#
# COMPACT_ATOMS: atom_id res chain seq x y z
N ALA A 1 -56.30 11.96 17.70
CA ALA A 1 -55.30 12.32 16.67
C ALA A 1 -54.09 11.41 16.90
N HIS A 2 -53.72 10.57 15.93
CA HIS A 2 -52.48 9.80 16.03
C HIS A 2 -51.32 10.76 15.73
N ASP A 3 -50.59 11.15 16.77
CA ASP A 3 -49.32 11.86 16.62
C ASP A 3 -48.37 11.00 15.80
N ARG A 4 -48.21 11.37 14.53
CA ARG A 4 -47.36 10.66 13.58
C ARG A 4 -45.94 11.13 13.82
N VAL A 5 -45.31 10.60 14.87
CA VAL A 5 -43.91 10.85 15.20
C VAL A 5 -43.06 10.60 13.96
N LYS A 6 -42.41 11.65 13.44
CA LYS A 6 -41.53 11.53 12.29
C LYS A 6 -40.23 10.89 12.77
N ARG A 7 -39.84 9.75 12.18
CA ARG A 7 -38.57 9.10 12.51
C ARG A 7 -37.46 9.68 11.65
N LEU A 8 -36.45 10.24 12.30
CA LEU A 8 -35.24 10.69 11.62
C LEU A 8 -34.26 9.51 11.49
N ARG A 9 -33.58 9.40 10.35
CA ARG A 9 -32.52 8.42 10.13
C ARG A 9 -31.17 9.13 10.09
N ALA A 10 -30.12 8.39 10.43
CA ALA A 10 -28.75 8.82 10.16
C ALA A 10 -28.55 9.05 8.65
N PRO A 11 -27.61 9.93 8.26
CA PRO A 11 -27.19 10.04 6.86
C PRO A 11 -26.78 8.67 6.29
N ASP A 12 -27.23 8.38 5.07
CA ASP A 12 -26.88 7.14 4.36
C ASP A 12 -25.45 7.27 3.80
N SER A 13 -24.55 6.42 4.29
CA SER A 13 -23.12 6.47 3.96
C SER A 13 -22.84 6.11 2.50
N VAL A 14 -23.64 5.22 1.90
CA VAL A 14 -23.49 4.81 0.49
C VAL A 14 -23.87 5.99 -0.40
N ARG A 15 -25.06 6.58 -0.16
CA ARG A 15 -25.51 7.75 -0.92
C ARG A 15 -24.59 8.95 -0.75
N LEU A 16 -24.05 9.16 0.45
CA LEU A 16 -23.07 10.22 0.69
C LEU A 16 -21.80 9.98 -0.14
N SER A 17 -21.28 8.76 -0.16
CA SER A 17 -20.10 8.41 -0.96
C SER A 17 -20.35 8.62 -2.46
N GLU A 18 -21.50 8.19 -2.97
CA GLU A 18 -21.87 8.37 -4.38
C GLU A 18 -22.01 9.85 -4.75
N ALA A 19 -22.71 10.64 -3.92
CA ALA A 19 -22.91 12.06 -4.18
C ALA A 19 -21.59 12.85 -4.11
N THR A 20 -20.72 12.54 -3.15
CA THR A 20 -19.41 13.19 -3.03
C THR A 20 -18.47 12.80 -4.17
N ALA A 21 -18.50 11.55 -4.63
CA ALA A 21 -17.75 11.10 -5.80
C ALA A 21 -18.23 11.82 -7.08
N LEU A 22 -19.55 11.92 -7.28
CA LEU A 22 -20.13 12.63 -8.42
C LEU A 22 -19.69 14.11 -8.44
N LEU A 23 -19.87 14.83 -7.33
CA LEU A 23 -19.45 16.23 -7.20
C LEU A 23 -17.95 16.41 -7.50
N LYS A 24 -17.10 15.50 -7.01
CA LYS A 24 -15.65 15.57 -7.29
C LYS A 24 -15.35 15.35 -8.78
N SER A 25 -16.03 14.39 -9.42
CA SER A 25 -15.84 14.11 -10.85
C SER A 25 -16.27 15.29 -11.75
N GLU A 26 -17.20 16.11 -11.29
CA GLU A 26 -17.66 17.33 -11.96
C GLU A 26 -16.85 18.59 -11.61
N GLY A 27 -15.81 18.46 -10.78
CA GLY A 27 -14.94 19.58 -10.37
C GLY A 27 -15.41 20.38 -9.15
N PHE A 28 -16.50 19.96 -8.50
CA PHE A 28 -17.07 20.59 -7.30
C PHE A 28 -16.50 19.99 -6.00
N ALA A 29 -15.17 19.95 -5.88
CA ALA A 29 -14.49 19.30 -4.76
C ALA A 29 -14.79 19.96 -3.40
N ARG A 30 -14.95 21.30 -3.36
CA ARG A 30 -15.24 22.03 -2.12
C ARG A 30 -16.65 21.77 -1.61
N GLU A 31 -17.61 21.69 -2.53
CA GLU A 31 -19.00 21.36 -2.27
C GLU A 31 -19.13 19.92 -1.79
N ALA A 32 -18.37 18.99 -2.40
CA ALA A 32 -18.28 17.61 -1.94
C ALA A 32 -17.78 17.51 -0.50
N ASP A 33 -16.71 18.24 -0.17
CA ASP A 33 -16.13 18.28 1.18
C ASP A 33 -17.10 18.92 2.19
N ALA A 34 -17.81 19.98 1.82
CA ALA A 34 -18.82 20.62 2.66
C ALA A 34 -20.04 19.69 2.91
N LEU A 35 -20.48 18.96 1.89
CA LEU A 35 -21.54 17.95 2.00
C LEU A 35 -21.12 16.82 2.96
N ALA A 36 -19.91 16.29 2.79
CA ALA A 36 -19.35 15.27 3.66
C ALA A 36 -19.27 15.75 5.11
N GLN A 37 -18.71 16.95 5.34
CA GLN A 37 -18.62 17.56 6.67
C GLN A 37 -20.00 17.68 7.32
N ALA A 38 -20.98 18.24 6.61
CA ALA A 38 -22.33 18.43 7.14
C ALA A 38 -23.01 17.11 7.48
N ALA A 39 -22.79 16.06 6.68
CA ALA A 39 -23.32 14.73 6.95
C ALA A 39 -22.69 14.11 8.20
N TYR A 40 -21.36 14.16 8.35
CA TYR A 40 -20.69 13.62 9.54
C TYR A 40 -21.04 14.38 10.82
N GLU A 41 -21.08 15.71 10.79
CA GLU A 41 -21.53 16.53 11.93
C GLU A 41 -22.98 16.19 12.31
N ARG A 42 -23.85 16.03 11.32
CA ARG A 42 -25.25 15.64 11.53
C ARG A 42 -25.35 14.24 12.13
N GLN A 43 -24.54 13.29 11.66
CA GLN A 43 -24.49 11.95 12.21
C GLN A 43 -24.09 11.98 13.69
N LEU A 44 -23.04 12.73 14.05
CA LEU A 44 -22.60 12.91 15.42
C LEU A 44 -23.65 13.61 16.30
N ALA A 45 -24.36 14.60 15.76
CA ALA A 45 -25.47 15.28 16.46
C ALA A 45 -26.70 14.38 16.70
N LEU A 46 -26.77 13.23 16.03
CA LEU A 46 -27.79 12.19 16.26
C LEU A 46 -27.27 11.05 17.13
N ASN A 47 -26.17 11.27 17.86
CA ASN A 47 -25.50 10.29 18.71
C ASN A 47 -25.16 8.99 17.97
N GLN A 48 -24.86 9.08 16.66
CA GLN A 48 -24.39 7.98 15.83
C GLN A 48 -22.85 8.06 15.70
N VAL A 49 -22.16 7.80 16.80
CA VAL A 49 -20.71 8.05 16.88
C VAL A 49 -19.94 6.87 16.29
N THR A 50 -19.34 7.09 15.12
CA THR A 50 -18.50 6.10 14.43
C THR A 50 -17.09 6.63 14.22
N MET A 51 -16.10 5.73 14.21
CA MET A 51 -14.70 6.11 13.94
C MET A 51 -14.51 6.83 12.60
N PRO A 52 -15.10 6.36 11.47
CA PRO A 52 -14.89 7.02 10.19
C PRO A 52 -15.37 8.46 10.17
N ALA A 53 -16.49 8.78 10.83
CA ALA A 53 -17.03 10.14 10.86
C ALA A 53 -16.05 11.13 11.53
N LEU A 54 -15.50 10.76 12.69
CA LEU A 54 -14.52 11.60 13.41
C LEU A 54 -13.20 11.73 12.65
N ALA A 55 -12.72 10.65 12.05
CA ALA A 55 -11.49 10.66 11.26
C ALA A 55 -11.60 11.50 9.99
N GLU A 56 -12.72 11.40 9.26
CA GLU A 56 -13.00 12.22 8.08
C GLU A 56 -13.16 13.70 8.43
N LEU A 57 -13.81 14.03 9.55
CA LEU A 57 -13.85 15.42 10.04
C LEU A 57 -12.46 15.98 10.36
N ALA A 58 -11.59 15.16 10.93
CA ALA A 58 -10.20 15.51 11.12
C ALA A 58 -9.49 15.75 9.76
N ARG A 59 -9.66 14.83 8.80
CA ARG A 59 -9.15 14.95 7.41
C ARG A 59 -9.55 16.29 6.76
N LEU A 60 -10.83 16.62 6.82
CA LEU A 60 -11.42 17.83 6.25
C LEU A 60 -10.91 19.09 6.95
N ALA A 61 -10.63 19.01 8.26
CA ALA A 61 -10.00 20.11 8.98
C ALA A 61 -8.54 20.35 8.52
N TRP A 62 -7.72 19.30 8.39
CA TRP A 62 -6.36 19.46 7.82
C TRP A 62 -6.38 19.94 6.37
N ALA A 63 -7.30 19.46 5.54
CA ALA A 63 -7.44 19.92 4.16
C ALA A 63 -7.71 21.43 4.06
N ARG A 64 -8.29 22.02 5.10
CA ARG A 64 -8.51 23.47 5.26
C ARG A 64 -7.39 24.19 6.01
N ASN A 65 -6.28 23.51 6.30
CA ASN A 65 -5.18 23.97 7.15
C ASN A 65 -5.59 24.33 8.60
N ASP A 66 -6.68 23.76 9.10
CA ASP A 66 -7.10 23.90 10.51
C ASP A 66 -6.58 22.72 11.34
N ALA A 67 -5.30 22.79 11.68
CA ALA A 67 -4.65 21.74 12.47
C ALA A 67 -5.23 21.62 13.89
N ALA A 68 -5.75 22.71 14.46
CA ALA A 68 -6.31 22.71 15.81
C ALA A 68 -7.62 21.92 15.85
N ALA A 69 -8.54 22.19 14.92
CA ALA A 69 -9.78 21.42 14.82
C ALA A 69 -9.50 19.95 14.48
N ALA A 70 -8.53 19.67 13.61
CA ALA A 70 -8.18 18.31 13.25
C ALA A 70 -7.67 17.50 14.45
N ARG A 71 -6.78 18.08 15.26
CA ARG A 71 -6.31 17.47 16.51
C ARG A 71 -7.43 17.29 17.53
N GLN A 72 -8.36 18.24 17.61
CA GLN A 72 -9.53 18.12 18.49
C GLN A 72 -10.39 16.91 18.11
N TRP A 73 -10.65 16.70 16.81
CA TRP A 73 -11.40 15.54 16.33
C TRP A 73 -10.70 14.21 16.63
N LEU A 74 -9.38 14.11 16.44
CA LEU A 74 -8.64 12.90 16.82
C LEU A 74 -8.57 12.68 18.33
N ALA A 75 -8.41 13.74 19.11
CA ALA A 75 -8.41 13.64 20.57
C ALA A 75 -9.77 13.13 21.08
N LEU A 76 -10.87 13.64 20.52
CA LEU A 76 -12.21 13.15 20.81
C LEU A 76 -12.37 11.69 20.40
N LEU A 77 -11.93 11.29 19.21
CA LEU A 77 -11.92 9.90 18.77
C LEU A 77 -11.26 8.97 19.80
N VAL A 78 -10.08 9.34 20.30
CA VAL A 78 -9.37 8.53 21.30
C VAL A 78 -10.07 8.55 22.67
N LYS A 79 -10.51 9.72 23.15
CA LYS A 79 -11.20 9.85 24.44
C LYS A 79 -12.54 9.10 24.47
N LEU A 80 -13.25 9.07 23.34
CA LEU A 80 -14.50 8.34 23.19
C LEU A 80 -14.24 6.82 23.28
N GLY A 81 -13.16 6.34 22.68
CA GLY A 81 -12.80 4.93 22.73
C GLY A 81 -12.45 4.42 24.13
N ASP A 82 -11.90 5.28 24.99
CA ASP A 82 -11.58 4.97 26.37
C ASP A 82 -12.82 5.06 27.28
N ALA A 83 -13.20 3.94 27.90
CA ALA A 83 -14.34 3.87 28.80
C ALA A 83 -14.26 4.88 29.97
N ALA A 84 -13.05 5.20 30.46
CA ALA A 84 -12.86 6.13 31.56
C ALA A 84 -13.15 7.59 31.17
N THR A 85 -12.90 7.96 29.91
CA THR A 85 -13.10 9.34 29.42
C THR A 85 -14.31 9.50 28.51
N ARG A 86 -15.02 8.41 28.19
CA ARG A 86 -16.12 8.43 27.22
C ARG A 86 -17.23 9.42 27.58
N ALA A 87 -17.69 9.41 28.82
CA ALA A 87 -18.80 10.27 29.24
C ALA A 87 -18.45 11.76 29.12
N THR A 88 -17.24 12.14 29.53
CA THR A 88 -16.76 13.53 29.41
C THR A 88 -16.51 13.91 27.95
N ALA A 89 -16.02 12.97 27.14
CA ALA A 89 -15.82 13.18 25.71
C ALA A 89 -17.13 13.34 24.93
N LEU A 90 -18.19 12.61 25.30
CA LEU A 90 -19.53 12.80 24.72
C LEU A 90 -20.09 14.19 25.07
N ALA A 91 -19.89 14.66 26.31
CA ALA A 91 -20.27 16.01 26.70
C ALA A 91 -19.47 17.08 25.93
N GLU A 92 -18.16 16.87 25.76
CA GLU A 92 -17.28 17.75 24.97
C GLU A 92 -17.73 17.78 23.49
N LEU A 93 -18.04 16.62 22.91
CA LEU A 93 -18.56 16.48 21.54
C LEU A 93 -19.88 17.25 21.36
N ALA A 94 -20.83 17.06 22.27
CA ALA A 94 -22.11 17.77 22.27
C ALA A 94 -21.97 19.28 22.49
N ALA A 95 -20.88 19.72 23.12
CA ALA A 95 -20.60 21.13 23.36
C ALA A 95 -20.08 21.88 22.11
N LEU A 96 -19.54 21.17 21.11
CA LEU A 96 -18.97 21.75 19.90
C LEU A 96 -20.03 22.56 19.11
N ALA A 97 -19.65 23.75 18.66
CA ALA A 97 -20.55 24.64 17.92
C ALA A 97 -21.08 23.98 16.62
N ALA A 98 -20.21 23.26 15.91
CA ALA A 98 -20.57 22.52 14.70
C ALA A 98 -21.63 21.44 14.96
N ILE A 99 -21.56 20.75 16.10
CA ILE A 99 -22.54 19.72 16.49
C ILE A 99 -23.84 20.35 16.96
N LYS A 100 -23.78 21.39 17.81
CA LYS A 100 -24.96 22.14 18.28
C LYS A 100 -25.80 22.69 17.14
N ALA A 101 -25.16 23.21 16.09
CA ALA A 101 -25.84 23.72 14.90
C ALA A 101 -26.63 22.65 14.14
N ARG A 102 -26.40 21.36 14.44
CA ARG A 102 -27.02 20.21 13.80
C ARG A 102 -27.91 19.39 14.73
N VAL A 103 -28.19 19.82 15.97
CA VAL A 103 -29.06 19.08 16.89
C VAL A 103 -30.53 19.21 16.47
N VAL A 104 -31.31 18.11 16.59
CA VAL A 104 -32.79 18.18 16.51
C VAL A 104 -33.32 18.32 17.93
N ALA A 105 -34.01 19.42 18.23
CA ALA A 105 -34.66 19.66 19.52
C ALA A 105 -36.18 19.48 19.47
N ASP A 106 -36.74 19.03 18.34
CA ASP A 106 -38.18 18.84 18.16
C ASP A 106 -38.64 17.53 18.84
N PRO A 107 -39.47 17.59 19.91
CA PRO A 107 -39.94 16.40 20.62
C PRO A 107 -40.88 15.51 19.79
N LEU A 108 -41.39 16.01 18.65
CA LEU A 108 -42.22 15.24 17.71
C LEU A 108 -41.38 14.43 16.71
N ILE A 109 -40.04 14.54 16.78
CA ILE A 109 -39.11 13.81 15.93
C ILE A 109 -38.36 12.79 16.77
N ALA A 110 -38.59 11.50 16.49
CA ALA A 110 -37.80 10.43 17.09
C ALA A 110 -36.43 10.37 16.40
N THR A 111 -35.36 10.54 17.19
CA THR A 111 -33.98 10.29 16.77
C THR A 111 -33.65 8.80 16.81
N PRO A 112 -32.65 8.33 16.04
CA PRO A 112 -32.19 6.96 16.13
C PRO A 112 -31.65 6.65 17.54
N GLU A 113 -31.67 5.36 17.91
CA GLU A 113 -31.01 4.88 19.13
C GLU A 113 -29.52 5.17 19.08
N GLU A 114 -28.94 5.56 20.20
CA GLU A 114 -27.51 5.91 20.28
C GLU A 114 -26.66 4.71 19.86
N SER A 115 -25.73 4.95 18.94
CA SER A 115 -24.77 3.95 18.50
C SER A 115 -23.36 4.46 18.76
N PHE A 116 -22.57 3.63 19.43
CA PHE A 116 -21.21 3.95 19.82
C PHE A 116 -20.26 2.82 19.42
N GLU A 117 -19.54 3.00 18.32
CA GLU A 117 -18.64 2.00 17.75
C GLU A 117 -17.20 2.55 17.66
N VAL A 118 -16.54 2.69 18.81
CA VAL A 118 -15.15 3.16 18.87
C VAL A 118 -14.34 2.31 19.86
N PRO A 119 -13.70 1.22 19.41
CA PRO A 119 -12.71 0.52 20.22
C PRO A 119 -11.46 1.38 20.43
N LEU A 120 -10.93 1.44 21.66
CA LEU A 120 -9.76 2.29 21.98
C LEU A 120 -8.52 1.97 21.14
N ALA A 121 -8.22 0.68 20.92
CA ALA A 121 -7.06 0.26 20.13
C ALA A 121 -7.16 0.74 18.68
N ASP A 122 -8.36 0.64 18.10
CA ASP A 122 -8.63 1.08 16.73
C ASP A 122 -8.62 2.61 16.62
N ALA A 123 -9.17 3.30 17.63
CA ALA A 123 -9.12 4.77 17.72
C ALA A 123 -7.68 5.29 17.79
N LEU A 124 -6.82 4.68 18.61
CA LEU A 124 -5.40 5.05 18.72
C LEU A 124 -4.65 4.81 17.40
N ARG A 125 -4.90 3.67 16.75
CA ARG A 125 -4.32 3.33 15.45
C ARG A 125 -4.71 4.35 14.38
N LEU A 126 -5.99 4.65 14.27
CA LEU A 126 -6.50 5.61 13.29
C LEU A 126 -6.01 7.03 13.56
N ALA A 127 -6.00 7.46 14.82
CA ALA A 127 -5.46 8.76 15.20
C ALA A 127 -3.97 8.90 14.89
N ALA A 128 -3.18 7.83 15.11
CA ALA A 128 -1.77 7.81 14.72
C ALA A 128 -1.59 7.94 13.20
N GLU A 129 -2.38 7.21 12.41
CA GLU A 129 -2.30 7.21 10.94
C GLU A 129 -2.62 8.58 10.36
N TYR A 130 -3.72 9.20 10.82
CA TYR A 130 -4.10 10.55 10.39
C TYR A 130 -3.06 11.59 10.81
N SER A 131 -2.60 11.56 12.06
CA SER A 131 -1.54 12.47 12.53
C SER A 131 -0.28 12.36 11.66
N ALA A 132 0.17 11.14 11.36
CA ALA A 132 1.35 10.89 10.51
C ALA A 132 1.16 11.39 9.07
N THR A 133 -0.03 11.16 8.51
CA THR A 133 -0.42 11.59 7.14
C THR A 133 -0.30 13.09 6.96
N TYR A 134 -0.51 13.86 8.03
CA TYR A 134 -0.41 15.32 8.04
C TYR A 134 0.86 15.85 8.74
N GLY A 135 1.90 15.03 8.84
CA GLY A 135 3.22 15.43 9.35
C GLY A 135 3.30 15.67 10.86
N GLN A 136 2.25 15.34 11.62
CA GLN A 136 2.21 15.47 13.08
C GLN A 136 2.86 14.25 13.74
N TYR A 137 4.15 14.05 13.49
CA TYR A 137 4.87 12.81 13.86
C TYR A 137 4.95 12.58 15.38
N ASP A 138 5.05 13.64 16.18
CA ASP A 138 5.08 13.53 17.64
C ASP A 138 3.77 13.01 18.22
N GLU A 139 2.64 13.53 17.73
CA GLU A 139 1.31 13.07 18.12
C GLU A 139 1.09 11.63 17.67
N ALA A 140 1.49 11.30 16.44
CA ALA A 140 1.43 9.93 15.93
C ALA A 140 2.24 8.95 16.78
N LEU A 141 3.46 9.31 17.17
CA LEU A 141 4.30 8.51 18.07
C LEU A 141 3.64 8.33 19.44
N GLY A 142 3.06 9.39 20.00
CA GLY A 142 2.34 9.32 21.28
C GLY A 142 1.15 8.35 21.23
N TYR A 143 0.37 8.37 20.16
CA TYR A 143 -0.73 7.41 19.97
C TYR A 143 -0.24 5.97 19.81
N ARG A 144 0.84 5.75 19.03
CA ARG A 144 1.44 4.41 18.85
C ARG A 144 2.06 3.88 20.14
N GLN A 145 2.68 4.72 20.96
CA GLN A 145 3.20 4.33 22.28
C GLN A 145 2.07 3.87 23.21
N ARG A 146 0.95 4.60 23.24
CA ARG A 146 -0.24 4.19 24.00
C ARG A 146 -0.81 2.88 23.48
N LEU A 147 -0.86 2.68 22.16
CA LEU A 147 -1.32 1.43 21.56
C LEU A 147 -0.40 0.25 21.92
N LEU A 148 0.91 0.46 21.90
CA LEU A 148 1.89 -0.56 22.29
C LEU A 148 1.79 -0.89 23.79
N ALA A 149 1.44 0.07 24.65
CA ALA A 149 1.18 -0.20 26.05
C ALA A 149 -0.05 -1.10 26.26
N LEU A 150 -1.07 -1.00 25.39
CA LEU A 150 -2.25 -1.89 25.41
C LEU A 150 -1.93 -3.28 24.81
N HIS A 151 -1.10 -3.31 23.77
CA HIS A 151 -0.74 -4.53 23.05
C HIS A 151 0.78 -4.61 22.83
N PRO A 152 1.57 -5.01 23.85
CA PRO A 152 3.04 -4.98 23.76
C PRO A 152 3.64 -5.87 22.67
N ALA A 153 2.92 -6.92 22.27
CA ALA A 153 3.32 -7.84 21.22
C ALA A 153 2.97 -7.35 19.80
N ASP A 154 2.26 -6.22 19.64
CA ASP A 154 1.83 -5.71 18.33
C ASP A 154 3.04 -5.27 17.49
N GLU A 155 3.50 -6.17 16.63
CA GLU A 155 4.60 -5.98 15.69
C GLU A 155 4.33 -4.87 14.69
N SER A 156 3.08 -4.73 14.22
CA SER A 156 2.69 -3.71 13.27
C SER A 156 2.90 -2.33 13.88
N THR A 157 2.48 -2.14 15.13
CA THR A 157 2.71 -0.90 15.88
C THR A 157 4.20 -0.64 16.11
N ARG A 158 5.00 -1.65 16.45
CA ARG A 158 6.47 -1.50 16.62
C ARG A 158 7.16 -1.07 15.32
N LEU A 159 6.79 -1.68 14.19
CA LEU A 159 7.31 -1.31 12.86
C LEU A 159 6.87 0.09 12.45
N GLU A 160 5.63 0.47 12.73
CA GLU A 160 5.13 1.81 12.43
C GLU A 160 5.82 2.91 13.27
N MET A 161 6.12 2.64 14.53
CA MET A 161 6.91 3.56 15.34
C MET A 161 8.30 3.79 14.75
N ALA A 162 8.98 2.73 14.28
CA ALA A 162 10.26 2.88 13.60
C ALA A 162 10.13 3.81 12.39
N ARG A 163 9.10 3.64 11.56
CA ARG A 163 8.85 4.48 10.37
C ARG A 163 8.57 5.94 10.73
N LEU A 164 7.82 6.20 11.79
CA LEU A 164 7.59 7.54 12.30
C LEU A 164 8.90 8.21 12.73
N LEU A 165 9.80 7.45 13.38
CA LEU A 165 11.14 7.93 13.74
C LEU A 165 11.98 8.24 12.49
N ILE A 166 11.88 7.43 11.42
CA ILE A 166 12.54 7.71 10.13
C ILE A 166 12.06 9.05 9.58
N ALA A 167 10.74 9.25 9.46
CA ALA A 167 10.19 10.49 8.90
C ALA A 167 10.46 11.72 9.76
N LYS A 168 10.58 11.54 11.08
CA LYS A 168 11.03 12.58 12.00
C LYS A 168 12.54 12.86 11.92
N SER A 169 13.26 12.24 10.96
CA SER A 169 14.72 12.35 10.83
C SER A 169 15.48 11.92 12.09
N GLN A 170 15.00 10.86 12.76
CA GLN A 170 15.63 10.22 13.92
C GLN A 170 16.14 8.81 13.55
N PRO A 171 17.13 8.70 12.64
CA PRO A 171 17.55 7.42 12.09
C PRO A 171 18.17 6.48 13.12
N GLN A 172 18.83 7.03 14.15
CA GLN A 172 19.38 6.22 15.24
C GLN A 172 18.25 5.51 15.99
N ALA A 173 17.28 6.26 16.52
CA ALA A 173 16.14 5.70 17.26
C ALA A 173 15.30 4.74 16.40
N ALA A 174 15.09 5.06 15.12
CA ALA A 174 14.45 4.15 14.17
C ALA A 174 15.23 2.83 14.04
N GLY A 175 16.55 2.91 13.90
CA GLY A 175 17.44 1.75 13.90
C GLY A 175 17.33 0.91 15.17
N GLU A 176 17.25 1.53 16.33
CA GLU A 176 17.06 0.82 17.60
C GLU A 176 15.74 0.06 17.65
N ALA A 177 14.65 0.70 17.18
CA ALA A 177 13.33 0.07 17.11
C ALA A 177 13.30 -1.12 16.13
N LEU A 178 13.92 -0.99 14.95
CA LEU A 178 14.03 -2.09 13.98
C LEU A 178 14.91 -3.23 14.51
N ALA A 179 16.03 -2.92 15.17
CA ALA A 179 16.88 -3.90 15.82
C ALA A 179 16.08 -4.73 16.83
N ALA A 180 15.27 -4.08 17.65
CA ALA A 180 14.46 -4.73 18.67
C ALA A 180 13.52 -5.78 18.04
N VAL A 181 12.85 -5.44 16.92
CA VAL A 181 12.00 -6.41 16.19
C VAL A 181 12.83 -7.55 15.61
N LEU A 182 13.96 -7.25 14.95
CA LEU A 182 14.84 -8.26 14.35
C LEU A 182 15.40 -9.27 15.36
N THR A 183 15.74 -8.80 16.55
CA THR A 183 16.33 -9.60 17.63
C THR A 183 15.31 -10.17 18.60
N ASP A 184 14.01 -10.00 18.37
CA ASP A 184 12.97 -10.57 19.22
C ASP A 184 12.57 -11.97 18.73
N ARG A 185 12.75 -12.99 19.58
CA ARG A 185 12.38 -14.39 19.30
C ARG A 185 10.88 -14.59 19.11
N GLN A 186 10.09 -13.77 19.79
CA GLN A 186 8.64 -13.87 19.77
C GLN A 186 8.06 -13.14 18.55
N SER A 187 8.86 -12.30 17.90
CA SER A 187 8.43 -11.63 16.68
C SER A 187 8.27 -12.60 15.52
N LEU A 188 7.14 -12.52 14.83
CA LEU A 188 6.84 -13.31 13.64
C LEU A 188 7.94 -13.11 12.61
N ARG A 189 8.27 -14.19 11.89
CA ARG A 189 9.24 -14.17 10.81
C ARG A 189 8.94 -13.07 9.79
N ALA A 190 7.67 -12.86 9.46
CA ALA A 190 7.23 -11.80 8.54
C ALA A 190 7.59 -10.39 9.03
N ALA A 191 7.35 -10.08 10.31
CA ALA A 191 7.70 -8.79 10.89
C ALA A 191 9.21 -8.55 10.94
N ARG A 192 10.00 -9.60 11.21
CA ARG A 192 11.47 -9.53 11.17
C ARG A 192 11.98 -9.22 9.76
N TRP A 193 11.44 -9.89 8.74
CA TRP A 193 11.75 -9.56 7.35
C TRP A 193 11.32 -8.15 6.95
N GLN A 194 10.15 -7.70 7.41
CA GLN A 194 9.69 -6.35 7.15
C GLN A 194 10.57 -5.29 7.84
N ALA A 195 11.02 -5.54 9.07
CA ALA A 195 11.97 -4.68 9.77
C ALA A 195 13.28 -4.54 8.98
N MET A 196 13.74 -5.64 8.38
CA MET A 196 14.94 -5.64 7.56
C MET A 196 14.79 -4.82 6.27
N TRP A 197 13.63 -4.91 5.60
CA TRP A 197 13.35 -4.06 4.44
C TRP A 197 13.23 -2.59 4.82
N LEU A 198 12.57 -2.27 5.93
CA LEU A 198 12.47 -0.89 6.42
C LEU A 198 13.85 -0.30 6.81
N ALA A 199 14.78 -1.14 7.27
CA ALA A 199 16.13 -0.68 7.59
C ALA A 199 16.90 -0.20 6.34
N ASP A 200 16.53 -0.63 5.13
CA ASP A 200 17.12 -0.10 3.88
C ASP A 200 16.61 1.29 3.51
N GLU A 201 15.39 1.64 3.95
CA GLU A 201 14.79 2.98 3.73
C GLU A 201 15.49 4.09 4.52
N LEU A 202 16.35 3.73 5.49
CA LEU A 202 17.18 4.68 6.24
C LEU A 202 18.33 5.20 5.37
N GLU A 203 18.05 6.15 4.49
CA GLU A 203 19.00 6.68 3.49
C GLU A 203 20.22 7.39 4.10
N THR A 204 20.04 8.14 5.19
CA THR A 204 21.12 8.86 5.87
C THR A 204 21.88 7.92 6.81
N ASN A 205 23.13 7.62 6.45
CA ASN A 205 24.09 6.86 7.26
C ASN A 205 23.84 5.35 7.35
N ARG A 206 23.45 4.74 6.21
CA ARG A 206 23.27 3.29 6.04
C ARG A 206 24.39 2.47 6.67
N GLY A 207 25.66 2.80 6.42
CA GLY A 207 26.78 2.01 6.93
C GLY A 207 26.89 1.99 8.45
N ALA A 208 26.78 3.13 9.13
CA ALA A 208 26.84 3.17 10.59
C ALA A 208 25.62 2.52 11.25
N LEU A 209 24.43 2.69 10.64
CA LEU A 209 23.22 2.02 11.07
C LEU A 209 23.37 0.50 10.94
N TRP A 210 23.83 0.01 9.78
CA TRP A 210 24.01 -1.42 9.55
C TRP A 210 25.05 -2.01 10.49
N GLN A 211 26.15 -1.30 10.75
CA GLN A 211 27.13 -1.70 11.75
C GLN A 211 26.50 -1.78 13.16
N THR A 212 25.62 -0.84 13.52
CA THR A 212 24.93 -0.84 14.81
C THR A 212 23.94 -2.00 14.91
N LEU A 213 23.14 -2.23 13.87
CA LEU A 213 22.22 -3.37 13.77
C LEU A 213 22.98 -4.70 13.85
N TRP A 214 24.09 -4.81 13.12
CA TRP A 214 24.97 -5.97 13.12
C TRP A 214 25.60 -6.22 14.49
N ALA A 215 26.16 -5.19 15.13
CA ALA A 215 26.77 -5.30 16.45
C ALA A 215 25.74 -5.72 17.51
N ARG A 216 24.52 -5.18 17.46
CA ARG A 216 23.43 -5.58 18.36
C ARG A 216 22.93 -7.00 18.09
N TRP A 217 22.82 -7.39 16.83
CA TRP A 217 22.46 -8.75 16.46
C TRP A 217 23.51 -9.76 16.97
N GLN A 218 24.81 -9.46 16.79
CA GLN A 218 25.92 -10.26 17.32
C GLN A 218 25.93 -10.31 18.86
N ALA A 219 25.58 -9.21 19.52
CA ALA A 219 25.46 -9.14 20.98
C ALA A 219 24.19 -9.86 21.50
N GLY A 220 23.18 -10.06 20.65
CA GLY A 220 21.97 -10.78 20.99
C GLY A 220 22.21 -12.29 21.11
N ALA A 221 21.48 -12.94 22.02
CA ALA A 221 21.54 -14.40 22.20
C ALA A 221 20.92 -15.20 21.03
N LEU A 222 20.52 -14.53 19.95
CA LEU A 222 19.75 -15.10 18.85
C LEU A 222 20.66 -15.43 17.66
N ARG A 223 20.99 -16.71 17.51
CA ARG A 223 21.70 -17.26 16.35
C ARG A 223 20.71 -17.72 15.28
N ASP A 224 19.82 -16.84 14.84
CA ASP A 224 18.99 -17.11 13.67
C ASP A 224 19.88 -17.02 12.43
N ALA A 225 20.28 -18.17 11.89
CA ALA A 225 21.18 -18.27 10.76
C ALA A 225 20.61 -17.59 9.50
N GLU A 226 19.28 -17.57 9.33
CA GLU A 226 18.62 -16.91 8.21
C GLU A 226 18.80 -15.39 8.32
N MET A 227 18.50 -14.82 9.48
CA MET A 227 18.66 -13.37 9.73
C MET A 227 20.13 -12.94 9.73
N GLN A 228 21.02 -13.79 10.24
CA GLN A 228 22.47 -13.58 10.17
C GLN A 228 22.96 -13.43 8.74
N GLN A 229 22.56 -14.37 7.87
CA GLN A 229 22.95 -14.37 6.47
C GLN A 229 22.35 -13.17 5.75
N ALA A 230 21.08 -12.87 6.00
CA ALA A 230 20.38 -11.74 5.41
C ALA A 230 21.07 -10.41 5.74
N LEU A 231 21.37 -10.17 7.02
CA LEU A 231 22.12 -9.00 7.46
C LEU A 231 23.56 -8.98 6.88
N ALA A 232 24.22 -10.14 6.80
CA ALA A 232 25.60 -10.23 6.32
C ALA A 232 25.75 -9.80 4.86
N ALA A 233 24.79 -10.10 3.97
CA ALA A 233 24.90 -9.63 2.60
C ALA A 233 24.21 -8.30 2.32
N LEU A 234 23.29 -7.83 3.18
CA LEU A 234 22.93 -6.42 3.15
C LEU A 234 24.15 -5.54 3.47
N ALA A 235 24.96 -5.92 4.46
CA ALA A 235 26.23 -5.26 4.76
C ALA A 235 27.24 -5.34 3.61
N LYS A 236 27.25 -6.42 2.82
CA LYS A 236 28.09 -6.53 1.61
C LYS A 236 27.51 -5.77 0.40
N GLY A 237 26.20 -5.53 0.40
CA GLY A 237 25.43 -4.89 -0.68
C GLY A 237 25.61 -3.38 -0.79
N GLU A 238 26.42 -2.76 0.08
CA GLU A 238 26.72 -1.31 0.16
C GLU A 238 27.22 -0.64 -1.15
N ARG A 239 27.34 -1.36 -2.27
CA ARG A 239 27.85 -0.81 -3.54
C ARG A 239 26.89 -0.80 -4.72
N VAL A 240 25.70 -1.39 -4.61
CA VAL A 240 24.74 -1.41 -5.73
C VAL A 240 23.50 -0.60 -5.36
N SER A 241 23.47 0.64 -5.82
CA SER A 241 22.34 1.55 -5.74
C SER A 241 21.02 0.87 -6.15
N GLY A 242 20.01 0.92 -5.27
CA GLY A 242 18.61 0.69 -5.62
C GLY A 242 18.14 -0.77 -5.73
N ALA A 243 18.90 -1.76 -5.27
CA ALA A 243 18.55 -3.16 -5.45
C ALA A 243 18.74 -4.05 -4.20
N THR A 244 18.08 -3.70 -3.09
CA THR A 244 17.98 -4.61 -1.93
C THR A 244 17.35 -5.96 -2.28
N GLY A 245 16.42 -5.97 -3.25
CA GLY A 245 15.88 -7.21 -3.82
C GLY A 245 16.93 -8.08 -4.52
N SER A 246 18.03 -7.51 -5.03
CA SER A 246 19.12 -8.26 -5.68
C SER A 246 20.09 -8.87 -4.67
N ALA A 247 20.44 -8.16 -3.60
CA ALA A 247 21.35 -8.68 -2.56
C ALA A 247 20.71 -9.82 -1.73
N VAL A 248 19.43 -9.68 -1.35
CA VAL A 248 18.66 -10.74 -0.68
C VAL A 248 18.46 -11.95 -1.60
N PHE A 249 18.28 -11.72 -2.91
CA PHE A 249 18.22 -12.78 -3.91
C PHE A 249 19.56 -13.50 -4.12
N GLN A 250 20.68 -12.76 -4.20
CA GLN A 250 22.02 -13.34 -4.33
C GLN A 250 22.39 -14.19 -3.10
N LEU A 251 21.96 -13.78 -1.91
CA LEU A 251 22.02 -14.58 -0.69
C LEU A 251 21.24 -15.89 -0.78
N TRP A 252 20.02 -15.82 -1.29
CA TRP A 252 19.16 -16.99 -1.43
C TRP A 252 19.70 -17.98 -2.48
N GLN A 253 20.31 -17.50 -3.57
CA GLN A 253 21.06 -18.34 -4.51
C GLN A 253 22.31 -18.96 -3.87
N ALA A 254 23.11 -18.17 -3.14
CA ALA A 254 24.38 -18.62 -2.56
C ALA A 254 24.22 -19.69 -1.46
N ASN A 255 23.10 -19.67 -0.74
CA ASN A 255 22.80 -20.66 0.31
C ASN A 255 22.20 -21.98 -0.22
N GLY A 256 22.13 -22.18 -1.55
CA GLY A 256 21.73 -23.45 -2.16
C GLY A 256 20.28 -23.87 -1.93
N ALA A 257 19.49 -23.11 -1.17
CA ALA A 257 18.08 -23.40 -0.92
C ALA A 257 17.21 -23.07 -2.14
N LEU A 258 17.59 -22.07 -2.94
CA LEU A 258 16.72 -21.55 -3.99
C LEU A 258 16.69 -22.38 -5.29
N PRO A 259 17.81 -22.87 -5.86
CA PRO A 259 17.74 -23.64 -7.10
C PRO A 259 16.91 -24.93 -6.96
N PRO A 260 17.02 -25.73 -5.88
CA PRO A 260 16.16 -26.90 -5.69
C PRO A 260 14.71 -26.53 -5.35
N LEU A 261 14.43 -25.48 -4.56
CA LEU A 261 13.06 -25.07 -4.25
C LEU A 261 12.37 -24.44 -5.45
N ILE A 262 13.07 -23.63 -6.26
CA ILE A 262 12.55 -23.08 -7.52
C ILE A 262 12.44 -24.16 -8.58
N GLU A 263 13.43 -25.06 -8.76
CA GLU A 263 13.29 -26.18 -9.70
C GLU A 263 12.19 -27.16 -9.27
N ALA A 264 12.04 -27.45 -7.98
CA ALA A 264 10.96 -28.29 -7.45
C ALA A 264 9.59 -27.61 -7.58
N SER A 265 9.48 -26.30 -7.35
CA SER A 265 8.21 -25.58 -7.53
C SER A 265 7.90 -25.21 -9.00
N VAL A 266 8.90 -25.19 -9.87
CA VAL A 266 8.74 -25.13 -11.34
C VAL A 266 8.33 -26.50 -11.89
N LYS A 267 8.77 -27.61 -11.27
CA LYS A 267 8.43 -28.99 -11.67
C LYS A 267 7.13 -29.52 -11.05
N ASP A 268 6.75 -29.12 -9.83
CA ASP A 268 5.56 -29.64 -9.13
C ASP A 268 4.83 -28.56 -8.31
N VAL A 269 3.67 -28.12 -8.81
CA VAL A 269 3.03 -26.84 -8.44
C VAL A 269 1.93 -26.99 -7.38
N SER A 270 1.37 -28.19 -7.18
CA SER A 270 0.25 -28.39 -6.25
C SER A 270 0.66 -28.44 -4.77
N ALA A 271 1.94 -28.73 -4.47
CA ALA A 271 2.38 -28.98 -3.10
C ALA A 271 3.02 -27.76 -2.39
N ASN A 272 3.59 -26.78 -3.10
CA ASN A 272 4.49 -25.80 -2.48
C ASN A 272 4.33 -24.33 -2.94
N ALA A 273 3.30 -23.97 -3.71
CA ALA A 273 3.17 -22.60 -4.25
C ALA A 273 2.60 -21.55 -3.26
N ALA A 274 2.11 -21.96 -2.09
CA ALA A 274 1.34 -21.11 -1.17
C ALA A 274 2.17 -20.13 -0.32
N TRP A 275 3.50 -20.27 -0.24
CA TRP A 275 4.33 -19.50 0.70
C TRP A 275 5.22 -18.41 0.07
N ILE A 276 5.35 -18.35 -1.27
CA ILE A 276 6.07 -17.24 -1.91
C ILE A 276 5.12 -16.06 -2.02
N VAL A 277 5.32 -15.08 -1.13
CA VAL A 277 4.68 -13.77 -1.17
C VAL A 277 4.86 -13.19 -2.60
N PRO A 278 3.79 -12.76 -3.30
CA PRO A 278 3.82 -12.30 -4.70
C PRO A 278 4.96 -11.32 -5.03
N GLU A 279 5.29 -10.46 -4.07
CA GLU A 279 6.35 -9.47 -4.11
C GLU A 279 7.73 -10.11 -4.33
N LEU A 280 7.97 -11.28 -3.73
CA LEU A 280 9.22 -12.02 -3.91
C LEU A 280 9.29 -12.65 -5.31
N ARG A 281 8.15 -13.09 -5.88
CA ARG A 281 8.09 -13.55 -7.28
C ARG A 281 8.43 -12.43 -8.26
N TRP A 282 7.93 -11.21 -8.02
CA TRP A 282 8.22 -10.06 -8.87
C TRP A 282 9.68 -9.65 -8.78
N ALA A 283 10.28 -9.69 -7.59
CA ALA A 283 11.72 -9.50 -7.41
C ALA A 283 12.55 -10.57 -8.17
N LEU A 284 12.13 -11.84 -8.12
CA LEU A 284 12.77 -12.94 -8.86
C LEU A 284 12.73 -12.69 -10.37
N ILE A 285 11.58 -12.28 -10.92
CA ILE A 285 11.44 -11.94 -12.34
C ILE A 285 12.45 -10.87 -12.75
N ARG A 286 12.57 -9.79 -11.96
CA ARG A 286 13.53 -8.71 -12.26
C ARG A 286 14.97 -9.19 -12.17
N SER A 287 15.28 -10.08 -11.23
CA SER A 287 16.61 -10.67 -11.13
C SER A 287 16.96 -11.53 -12.35
N TYR A 288 16.04 -12.39 -12.80
CA TYR A 288 16.24 -13.15 -14.03
C TYR A 288 16.39 -12.26 -15.25
N ALA A 289 15.62 -11.17 -15.32
CA ALA A 289 15.75 -10.18 -16.38
C ALA A 289 17.13 -9.51 -16.37
N ALA A 290 17.65 -9.14 -15.19
CA ALA A 290 18.99 -8.58 -15.05
C ALA A 290 20.11 -9.55 -15.47
N GLN A 291 19.88 -10.85 -15.33
CA GLN A 291 20.79 -11.92 -15.77
C GLN A 291 20.58 -12.36 -17.24
N GLN A 292 19.72 -11.66 -17.99
CA GLN A 292 19.34 -12.00 -19.37
C GLN A 292 18.74 -13.41 -19.53
N GLN A 293 18.15 -13.96 -18.46
CA GLN A 293 17.50 -15.27 -18.46
C GLN A 293 16.01 -15.13 -18.82
N ALA A 294 15.73 -14.64 -20.04
CA ALA A 294 14.37 -14.31 -20.49
C ALA A 294 13.39 -15.50 -20.34
N GLY A 295 13.80 -16.72 -20.70
CA GLY A 295 12.95 -17.91 -20.58
C GLY A 295 12.60 -18.30 -19.13
N ALA A 296 13.44 -17.97 -18.14
CA ALA A 296 13.13 -18.20 -16.73
C ALA A 296 12.14 -17.14 -16.21
N ALA A 297 12.38 -15.87 -16.53
CA ALA A 297 11.48 -14.77 -16.16
C ALA A 297 10.06 -14.98 -16.71
N LEU A 298 9.93 -15.35 -17.99
CA LEU A 298 8.62 -15.57 -18.63
C LEU A 298 7.88 -16.78 -18.07
N ARG A 299 8.58 -17.90 -17.81
CA ARG A 299 7.97 -19.08 -17.17
C ARG A 299 7.47 -18.76 -15.76
N LEU A 300 8.18 -17.90 -15.04
CA LEU A 300 7.79 -17.49 -13.69
C LEU A 300 6.55 -16.56 -13.73
N SER A 301 6.43 -15.69 -14.74
CA SER A 301 5.24 -14.84 -14.90
C SER A 301 3.99 -15.60 -15.31
N ASP A 302 4.10 -16.68 -16.09
CA ASP A 302 2.94 -17.49 -16.51
C ASP A 302 2.17 -18.09 -15.31
N ARG A 303 2.79 -18.13 -14.12
CA ARG A 303 2.21 -18.61 -12.86
C ARG A 303 1.55 -17.52 -12.01
N ASP A 304 1.59 -16.26 -12.44
CA ASP A 304 0.97 -15.14 -11.74
C ASP A 304 -0.10 -14.48 -12.62
N THR A 305 -1.37 -14.76 -12.32
CA THR A 305 -2.50 -14.17 -13.05
C THR A 305 -2.53 -12.64 -12.95
N ARG A 306 -1.88 -12.03 -11.95
CA ARG A 306 -1.78 -10.57 -11.82
C ARG A 306 -0.78 -9.97 -12.80
N LEU A 307 0.16 -10.77 -13.31
CA LEU A 307 1.11 -10.32 -14.35
C LEU A 307 0.61 -10.61 -15.76
N ASN A 308 -0.38 -11.50 -15.90
CA ASN A 308 -1.02 -11.77 -17.17
C ASN A 308 -1.89 -10.57 -17.57
N GLY A 309 -1.48 -9.86 -18.61
CA GLY A 309 -2.33 -8.88 -19.25
C GLY A 309 -3.54 -9.55 -19.90
N ALA A 310 -4.71 -8.91 -19.83
CA ALA A 310 -5.81 -9.23 -20.74
C ALA A 310 -5.34 -9.02 -22.18
N ALA A 311 -6.00 -9.68 -23.15
CA ALA A 311 -5.73 -9.43 -24.56
C ALA A 311 -5.78 -7.93 -24.87
N VAL A 312 -4.76 -7.41 -25.57
CA VAL A 312 -4.66 -5.97 -25.85
C VAL A 312 -5.83 -5.52 -26.72
N ASP A 313 -6.68 -4.68 -26.15
CA ASP A 313 -7.64 -3.85 -26.89
C ASP A 313 -7.14 -2.40 -26.88
N LEU A 314 -6.59 -1.97 -28.01
CA LEU A 314 -6.02 -0.62 -28.17
C LEU A 314 -7.08 0.49 -28.05
N VAL A 315 -8.34 0.21 -28.43
CA VAL A 315 -9.42 1.20 -28.34
C VAL A 315 -9.77 1.41 -26.88
N ALA A 316 -10.01 0.32 -26.14
CA ALA A 316 -10.28 0.38 -24.71
C ALA A 316 -9.14 1.05 -23.91
N LEU A 317 -7.87 0.79 -24.28
CA LEU A 317 -6.72 1.39 -23.59
C LEU A 317 -6.58 2.90 -23.85
N ARG A 318 -6.99 3.39 -25.02
CA ARG A 318 -6.98 4.83 -25.35
C ARG A 318 -8.12 5.58 -24.64
N GLU A 319 -9.27 4.93 -24.51
CA GLU A 319 -10.46 5.50 -23.85
C GLU A 319 -10.42 5.35 -22.33
N ALA A 320 -9.56 4.48 -21.79
CA ALA A 320 -9.42 4.29 -20.35
C ALA A 320 -8.99 5.58 -19.64
N VAL A 321 -9.86 6.04 -18.73
CA VAL A 321 -9.57 7.14 -17.82
C VAL A 321 -8.34 6.77 -16.99
N PRO A 322 -7.30 7.62 -16.94
CA PRO A 322 -6.13 7.35 -16.13
C PRO A 322 -6.55 7.21 -14.66
N PRO A 323 -5.92 6.29 -13.89
CA PRO A 323 -6.11 6.29 -12.45
C PRO A 323 -5.80 7.69 -11.92
N GLU A 324 -6.68 8.23 -11.07
CA GLU A 324 -6.54 9.59 -10.54
C GLU A 324 -5.10 9.81 -10.06
N ALA A 325 -4.47 10.91 -10.49
CA ALA A 325 -3.21 11.33 -9.93
C ALA A 325 -3.47 11.61 -8.44
N GLU A 326 -3.14 10.64 -7.59
CA GLU A 326 -3.38 10.74 -6.16
C GLU A 326 -2.90 12.10 -5.68
N VAL A 327 -3.79 12.83 -4.99
CA VAL A 327 -3.47 14.07 -4.30
C VAL A 327 -2.09 13.89 -3.68
N LYS A 328 -1.16 14.81 -3.98
CA LYS A 328 0.16 14.84 -3.35
C LYS A 328 -0.03 14.99 -1.84
N VAL A 329 -0.29 13.88 -1.16
CA VAL A 329 -0.27 13.78 0.29
C VAL A 329 1.21 13.91 0.63
N THR A 330 1.60 15.10 1.06
CA THR A 330 2.98 15.46 1.37
C THR A 330 3.49 14.84 2.68
N GLY A 331 2.68 14.01 3.36
CA GLY A 331 3.03 13.37 4.63
C GLY A 331 3.18 11.84 4.57
N LEU A 332 3.41 11.24 5.73
CA LEU A 332 3.66 9.80 5.84
C LEU A 332 2.40 9.01 5.53
N MET A 333 2.46 8.18 4.50
CA MET A 333 1.38 7.24 4.21
C MET A 333 1.41 6.02 5.15
N ALA A 334 0.23 5.58 5.59
CA ALA A 334 0.04 4.39 6.43
C ALA A 334 0.65 3.11 5.83
N LEU A 335 1.06 2.13 6.65
CA LEU A 335 1.65 0.86 6.20
C LEU A 335 0.85 0.20 5.08
N PRO A 336 -0.47 -0.02 5.22
CA PRO A 336 -1.20 -0.80 4.22
C PRO A 336 -1.18 -0.09 2.87
N LEU A 337 -1.36 1.23 2.87
CA LEU A 337 -1.35 2.03 1.66
C LEU A 337 0.04 2.12 1.02
N ARG A 338 1.13 2.17 1.82
CA ARG A 338 2.50 2.08 1.28
C ARG A 338 2.85 0.70 0.79
N VAL A 339 2.39 -0.35 1.45
CA VAL A 339 2.56 -1.74 0.98
C VAL A 339 1.85 -1.88 -0.35
N GLU A 340 0.63 -1.37 -0.50
CA GLU A 340 -0.09 -1.38 -1.78
C GLU A 340 0.58 -0.53 -2.86
N ARG A 341 1.06 0.69 -2.54
CA ARG A 341 1.83 1.50 -3.50
C ARG A 341 3.16 0.86 -3.88
N ALA A 342 3.89 0.31 -2.92
CA ALA A 342 5.14 -0.41 -3.17
C ALA A 342 4.88 -1.65 -4.01
N ARG A 343 3.82 -2.43 -3.70
CA ARG A 343 3.35 -3.54 -4.54
C ARG A 343 3.03 -3.08 -5.95
N ALA A 344 2.30 -1.97 -6.11
CA ALA A 344 1.96 -1.43 -7.42
C ALA A 344 3.23 -1.04 -8.21
N ALA A 345 4.17 -0.33 -7.57
CA ALA A 345 5.45 0.04 -8.17
C ALA A 345 6.30 -1.18 -8.56
N GLU A 346 6.39 -2.16 -7.67
CA GLU A 346 7.09 -3.43 -7.88
C GLU A 346 6.48 -4.24 -9.03
N ARG A 347 5.15 -4.26 -9.13
CA ARG A 347 4.40 -4.87 -10.24
C ARG A 347 4.67 -4.15 -11.55
N VAL A 348 4.63 -2.83 -11.57
CA VAL A 348 4.97 -2.01 -12.74
C VAL A 348 6.40 -2.30 -13.21
N ALA A 349 7.36 -2.37 -12.29
CA ALA A 349 8.75 -2.70 -12.59
C ALA A 349 8.91 -4.13 -13.15
N ALA A 350 8.21 -5.11 -12.57
CA ALA A 350 8.21 -6.49 -13.06
C ALA A 350 7.58 -6.60 -14.46
N LEU A 351 6.44 -5.95 -14.70
CA LEU A 351 5.78 -5.90 -16.01
C LEU A 351 6.68 -5.27 -17.09
N ARG A 352 7.38 -4.18 -16.74
CA ARG A 352 8.37 -3.56 -17.64
C ARG A 352 9.49 -4.55 -17.99
N ALA A 353 10.05 -5.24 -17.00
CA ALA A 353 11.11 -6.22 -17.22
C ALA A 353 10.62 -7.39 -18.10
N LEU A 354 9.40 -7.89 -17.87
CA LEU A 354 8.81 -8.95 -18.67
C LEU A 354 8.54 -8.53 -20.11
N SER A 355 8.06 -7.31 -20.35
CA SER A 355 7.88 -6.78 -21.70
C SER A 355 9.20 -6.78 -22.46
N GLN A 356 10.27 -6.27 -21.84
CA GLN A 356 11.62 -6.26 -22.43
C GLN A 356 12.16 -7.67 -22.70
N MET A 357 12.01 -8.61 -21.76
CA MET A 357 12.44 -10.00 -21.94
C MET A 357 11.65 -10.71 -23.04
N ALA A 358 10.34 -10.46 -23.14
CA ALA A 358 9.50 -11.01 -24.21
C ALA A 358 9.91 -10.47 -25.58
N GLU A 359 10.28 -9.19 -25.70
CA GLU A 359 10.84 -8.63 -26.94
C GLU A 359 12.16 -9.31 -27.35
N GLN A 360 13.05 -9.60 -26.39
CA GLN A 360 14.34 -10.26 -26.66
C GLN A 360 14.19 -11.67 -27.25
N VAL A 361 13.17 -12.41 -26.82
CA VAL A 361 12.83 -13.73 -27.39
C VAL A 361 11.82 -13.63 -28.55
N GLU A 362 11.61 -12.41 -29.07
CA GLU A 362 10.72 -12.08 -30.17
C GLU A 362 9.24 -12.49 -29.94
N ALA A 363 8.82 -12.66 -28.68
CA ALA A 363 7.45 -12.95 -28.29
C ALA A 363 6.62 -11.66 -28.21
N PHE A 364 6.52 -10.93 -29.33
CA PHE A 364 5.96 -9.58 -29.40
C PHE A 364 4.50 -9.47 -28.91
N ASP A 365 3.66 -10.50 -29.13
CA ASP A 365 2.29 -10.53 -28.61
C ASP A 365 2.29 -10.53 -27.06
N ARG A 366 3.18 -11.30 -26.43
CA ARG A 366 3.32 -11.32 -24.97
C ARG A 366 3.89 -10.00 -24.45
N ALA A 367 4.89 -9.45 -25.15
CA ALA A 367 5.47 -8.17 -24.79
C ALA A 367 4.45 -7.03 -24.77
N ALA A 368 3.55 -7.00 -25.77
CA ALA A 368 2.44 -6.06 -25.86
C ALA A 368 1.44 -6.23 -24.71
N ASN A 369 1.10 -7.47 -24.34
CA ASN A 369 0.21 -7.74 -23.19
C ASN A 369 0.80 -7.24 -21.86
N TYR A 370 2.10 -7.46 -21.60
CA TYR A 370 2.75 -6.96 -20.38
C TYR A 370 2.79 -5.43 -20.34
N GLU A 371 3.04 -4.79 -21.49
CA GLU A 371 3.06 -3.33 -21.58
C GLU A 371 1.65 -2.72 -21.44
N ALA A 372 0.62 -3.37 -21.97
CA ALA A 372 -0.79 -3.00 -21.73
C ALA A 372 -1.17 -3.13 -20.25
N ALA A 373 -0.76 -4.21 -19.58
CA ALA A 373 -0.97 -4.38 -18.14
C ALA A 373 -0.24 -3.30 -17.33
N ARG A 374 0.96 -2.89 -17.77
CA ARG A 374 1.74 -1.81 -17.15
C ARG A 374 1.05 -0.47 -17.33
N LEU A 375 0.55 -0.19 -18.53
CA LEU A 375 -0.17 1.03 -18.88
C LEU A 375 -1.41 1.22 -17.99
N ALA A 376 -2.16 0.15 -17.71
CA ALA A 376 -3.33 0.19 -16.84
C ALA A 376 -3.03 0.68 -15.40
N LEU A 377 -1.78 0.52 -14.95
CA LEU A 377 -1.31 0.94 -13.62
C LEU A 377 -0.57 2.29 -13.63
N THR A 378 -0.34 2.87 -14.80
CA THR A 378 0.47 4.09 -14.95
C THR A 378 -0.45 5.32 -14.99
N ALA A 379 -0.24 6.25 -14.05
CA ALA A 379 -0.98 7.51 -13.97
C ALA A 379 -0.37 8.64 -14.83
N ASP A 380 0.94 8.60 -15.09
CA ASP A 380 1.64 9.66 -15.83
C ASP A 380 1.24 9.69 -17.31
N VAL A 381 0.71 10.83 -17.77
CA VAL A 381 0.15 10.97 -19.13
C VAL A 381 1.21 10.81 -20.22
N ALA A 382 2.43 11.30 -20.00
CA ALA A 382 3.51 11.20 -20.97
C ALA A 382 4.01 9.75 -21.07
N GLU A 383 4.16 9.07 -19.93
CA GLU A 383 4.52 7.65 -19.87
C GLU A 383 3.45 6.77 -20.50
N ARG A 384 2.16 7.09 -20.32
CA ARG A 384 1.04 6.40 -20.97
C ARG A 384 1.10 6.52 -22.49
N ALA A 385 1.32 7.73 -23.01
CA ALA A 385 1.45 7.95 -24.46
C ALA A 385 2.61 7.16 -25.06
N ALA A 386 3.77 7.15 -24.38
CA ALA A 386 4.93 6.37 -24.80
C ALA A 386 4.66 4.85 -24.77
N ALA A 387 3.98 4.36 -23.75
CA ALA A 387 3.61 2.95 -23.63
C ALA A 387 2.63 2.52 -24.75
N LEU A 388 1.63 3.35 -25.09
CA LEU A 388 0.71 3.09 -26.20
C LEU A 388 1.44 2.95 -27.54
N GLN A 389 2.34 3.89 -27.86
CA GLN A 389 3.16 3.81 -29.07
C GLN A 389 4.02 2.54 -29.11
N ARG A 390 4.56 2.15 -27.95
CA ARG A 390 5.37 0.92 -27.84
C ARG A 390 4.52 -0.33 -28.11
N ILE A 391 3.31 -0.40 -27.55
CA ILE A 391 2.36 -1.50 -27.78
C ILE A 391 2.02 -1.62 -29.27
N GLU A 392 1.70 -0.52 -29.93
CA GLU A 392 1.39 -0.50 -31.37
C GLU A 392 2.58 -1.00 -32.21
N ALA A 393 3.79 -0.56 -31.89
CA ALA A 393 5.00 -1.02 -32.57
C ALA A 393 5.25 -2.53 -32.38
N MET A 394 5.00 -3.07 -31.18
CA MET A 394 5.13 -4.51 -30.91
C MET A 394 4.09 -5.32 -31.70
N LEU A 395 2.83 -4.89 -31.73
CA LEU A 395 1.77 -5.57 -32.47
C LEU A 395 2.02 -5.55 -33.99
N ALA A 396 2.54 -4.43 -34.52
CA ALA A 396 2.94 -4.35 -35.93
C ALA A 396 4.06 -5.35 -36.27
N ARG A 397 5.08 -5.47 -35.40
CA ARG A 397 6.16 -6.47 -35.55
C ARG A 397 5.64 -7.91 -35.46
N ALA A 398 4.71 -8.18 -34.54
CA ALA A 398 4.08 -9.48 -34.42
C ALA A 398 3.33 -9.87 -35.71
N LYS A 399 2.59 -8.92 -36.30
CA LYS A 399 1.88 -9.10 -37.58
C LYS A 399 2.85 -9.38 -38.72
N GLN A 400 3.89 -8.57 -38.89
CA GLN A 400 4.93 -8.77 -39.92
C GLN A 400 5.59 -10.14 -39.81
N ARG A 401 5.86 -10.61 -38.59
CA ARG A 401 6.44 -11.95 -38.36
C ARG A 401 5.49 -13.06 -38.77
N LYS A 402 4.20 -12.94 -38.45
CA LYS A 402 3.16 -13.92 -38.85
C LYS A 402 3.03 -13.97 -40.37
N GLU A 403 3.00 -12.83 -41.05
CA GLU A 403 2.97 -12.74 -42.51
C GLU A 403 4.21 -13.36 -43.16
N ALA A 404 5.41 -13.06 -42.63
CA ALA A 404 6.66 -13.65 -43.12
C ALA A 404 6.73 -15.17 -42.91
N ALA A 405 6.17 -15.68 -41.81
CA ALA A 405 6.09 -17.12 -41.57
C ALA A 405 5.19 -17.82 -42.60
N VAL A 406 3.99 -17.27 -42.87
CA VAL A 406 3.06 -17.80 -43.89
C VAL A 406 3.72 -17.85 -45.27
N LEU A 407 4.43 -16.79 -45.67
CA LEU A 407 5.13 -16.73 -46.95
C LEU A 407 6.25 -17.79 -47.08
N ARG A 408 6.97 -18.10 -46.00
CA ARG A 408 8.00 -19.15 -45.99
C ARG A 408 7.42 -20.54 -46.19
N TYR A 409 6.28 -20.85 -45.58
CA TYR A 409 5.59 -22.12 -45.80
C TYR A 409 5.07 -22.26 -47.23
N ALA A 410 4.49 -21.20 -47.81
CA ALA A 410 3.98 -21.20 -49.18
C ALA A 410 5.06 -21.43 -50.26
N ILE A 411 6.32 -21.03 -50.02
CA ILE A 411 7.43 -21.23 -50.97
C ILE A 411 7.91 -22.70 -50.98
N ASN A 412 7.84 -23.39 -49.84
CA ASN A 412 8.28 -24.78 -49.72
C ASN A 412 7.26 -25.80 -50.28
N GLU A 413 6.03 -25.39 -50.59
CA GLU A 413 5.00 -26.24 -51.19
C GLU A 413 5.02 -26.24 -52.73
N ARG A 414 6.02 -25.60 -53.38
CA ARG A 414 6.20 -25.77 -54.82
C ARG A 414 6.66 -27.21 -55.11
N PRO A 415 5.92 -27.99 -55.92
CA PRO A 415 6.30 -29.36 -56.23
C PRO A 415 7.65 -29.36 -56.95
N LEU A 416 8.57 -30.20 -56.46
CA LEU A 416 9.76 -30.60 -57.21
C LEU A 416 9.25 -31.35 -58.46
N SER A 417 9.28 -30.66 -59.60
CA SER A 417 8.96 -31.20 -60.92
C SER A 417 9.97 -32.25 -61.36
#